data_AF-A0A3E4UIW3-F1
#
_entry.id   AF-A0A3E4UIW3-F1
#
_cell.length_a   1.000
_cell.length_b   1.000
_cell.length_c   1.000
_cell.angle_alpha   90.00
_cell.angle_beta   90.00
_cell.angle_gamma   90.00
#
_symmetry.space_group_name_H-M   'P 1'
#
loop_
_entity.id
_entity.type
_entity.pdbx_description
1 polymer ?
#
loop_
_entity_poly.entity_id
_entity_poly.type
_entity_poly.pdbx_seq_one_letter_code
_entity_poly.pdbx_strand_id
1 'polypeptide(L)'
;MQALLNDIELDVQELKCLIQSMLTDTNPVLRIVAKRNIHQMQERLDALTKLLDDTFVITPAEHVASDIVEETTESEVISEPVADVPVEATHVSDIAVPASQILAECIKPATDLQHAISLNDSFRFTRELFAGDATRMNEVVRLCGGASSLDEAMSVFMSTVQPDEENEAAADFIELLKKYFS
;
A
#
# COMPACT_ATOMS: atom_id res chain seq x y z
N MET A 1 -19.03 -27.21 -3.49
CA MET A 1 -19.31 -26.57 -2.18
C MET A 1 -18.85 -27.43 -0.99
N GLN A 2 -19.55 -28.46 -0.50
CA GLN A 2 -19.16 -29.13 0.77
C GLN A 2 -17.68 -29.57 0.86
N ALA A 3 -17.13 -30.22 -0.17
CA ALA A 3 -15.72 -30.60 -0.18
C ALA A 3 -14.77 -29.38 -0.06
N LEU A 4 -15.09 -28.28 -0.72
CA LEU A 4 -14.35 -27.01 -0.65
C LEU A 4 -14.42 -26.38 0.75
N LEU A 5 -15.55 -26.53 1.45
CA LEU A 5 -15.69 -26.06 2.84
C LEU A 5 -14.85 -26.91 3.81
N ASN A 6 -14.84 -28.23 3.65
CA ASN A 6 -13.97 -29.14 4.43
C ASN A 6 -12.48 -28.84 4.16
N ASP A 7 -12.13 -28.54 2.91
CA ASP A 7 -10.79 -28.16 2.47
C ASP A 7 -10.32 -26.84 3.12
N ILE A 8 -11.18 -25.81 3.16
CA ILE A 8 -10.91 -24.54 3.85
C ILE A 8 -10.82 -24.75 5.37
N GLU A 9 -11.65 -25.61 5.96
CA GLU A 9 -11.54 -25.98 7.38
C GLU A 9 -10.17 -26.61 7.69
N LEU A 10 -9.69 -27.50 6.81
CA LEU A 10 -8.38 -28.10 6.92
C LEU A 10 -7.25 -27.05 6.81
N ASP A 11 -7.33 -26.11 5.86
CA ASP A 11 -6.35 -25.02 5.72
C ASP A 11 -6.25 -24.20 7.02
N VAL A 12 -7.38 -23.84 7.63
CA VAL A 12 -7.43 -23.10 8.92
C VAL A 12 -6.84 -23.94 10.07
N GLN A 13 -7.07 -25.25 10.10
CA GLN A 13 -6.47 -26.14 11.09
C GLN A 13 -4.95 -26.27 10.91
N GLU A 14 -4.46 -26.42 9.68
CA GLU A 14 -3.03 -26.40 9.34
C GLU A 14 -2.37 -25.08 9.73
N LEU A 15 -2.97 -23.93 9.35
CA LEU A 15 -2.45 -22.61 9.66
C LEU A 15 -2.30 -22.38 11.16
N LYS A 16 -3.32 -22.78 11.94
CA LYS A 16 -3.27 -22.71 13.41
C LYS A 16 -2.12 -23.56 13.97
N CYS A 17 -1.86 -24.74 13.40
CA CYS A 17 -0.74 -25.60 13.80
C CYS A 17 0.61 -24.94 13.45
N LEU A 18 0.77 -24.44 12.23
CA LEU A 18 1.97 -23.75 11.76
C LEU A 18 2.30 -22.51 12.60
N ILE A 19 1.30 -21.69 12.94
CA ILE A 19 1.46 -20.51 13.80
C ILE A 19 1.85 -20.92 15.23
N GLN A 20 1.26 -22.00 15.78
CA GLN A 20 1.67 -22.52 17.09
C GLN A 20 3.13 -23.00 17.08
N SER A 21 3.56 -23.72 16.06
CA SER A 21 4.97 -24.11 15.89
C SER A 21 5.89 -22.90 15.66
N MET A 22 5.42 -21.83 15.03
CA MET A 22 6.21 -20.58 14.87
C MET A 22 6.35 -19.77 16.18
N LEU A 23 5.50 -20.03 17.19
CA LEU A 23 5.63 -19.44 18.52
C LEU A 23 6.64 -20.20 19.41
N THR A 24 6.89 -21.48 19.12
CA THR A 24 7.92 -22.28 19.81
C THR A 24 9.27 -22.27 19.09
N ASP A 25 9.26 -22.28 17.75
CA ASP A 25 10.43 -22.51 16.91
C ASP A 25 10.60 -21.42 15.85
N THR A 26 11.70 -20.67 15.92
CA THR A 26 12.05 -19.57 14.99
C THR A 26 12.50 -20.06 13.60
N ASN A 27 11.89 -21.12 13.08
CA ASN A 27 12.25 -21.73 11.81
C ASN A 27 11.69 -20.90 10.62
N PRO A 28 12.54 -20.32 9.75
CA PRO A 28 12.08 -19.49 8.64
C PRO A 28 11.25 -20.26 7.60
N VAL A 29 11.42 -21.59 7.50
CA VAL A 29 10.65 -22.43 6.57
C VAL A 29 9.17 -22.48 6.96
N LEU A 30 8.84 -22.50 8.25
CA LEU A 30 7.45 -22.46 8.71
C LEU A 30 6.73 -21.19 8.24
N ARG A 31 7.45 -20.05 8.19
CA ARG A 31 6.91 -18.77 7.68
C ARG A 31 6.62 -18.83 6.18
N ILE A 32 7.36 -19.63 5.41
CA ILE A 32 7.13 -19.85 3.98
C ILE A 32 5.91 -20.77 3.78
N VAL A 33 5.81 -21.86 4.56
CA VAL A 33 4.67 -22.79 4.49
C VAL A 33 3.36 -22.11 4.93
N ALA A 34 3.38 -21.35 6.03
CA ALA A 34 2.22 -20.58 6.49
C ALA A 34 1.74 -19.57 5.44
N LYS A 35 2.67 -18.85 4.78
CA LYS A 35 2.34 -17.99 3.63
C LYS A 35 1.69 -18.79 2.50
N ARG A 36 2.23 -19.94 2.12
CA ARG A 36 1.67 -20.77 1.04
C ARG A 36 0.25 -21.25 1.35
N ASN A 37 0.02 -21.75 2.57
CA ASN A 37 -1.29 -22.20 3.03
C ASN A 37 -2.32 -21.05 3.01
N ILE A 38 -1.94 -19.82 3.38
CA ILE A 38 -2.81 -18.64 3.25
C ILE A 38 -3.23 -18.39 1.78
N HIS A 39 -2.31 -18.46 0.81
CA HIS A 39 -2.67 -18.26 -0.61
C HIS A 39 -3.59 -19.38 -1.13
N GLN A 40 -3.32 -20.64 -0.75
CA GLN A 40 -4.20 -21.79 -1.06
C GLN A 40 -5.62 -21.61 -0.48
N MET A 41 -5.73 -21.07 0.74
CA MET A 41 -7.01 -20.74 1.35
C MET A 41 -7.72 -19.59 0.63
N GLN A 42 -6.98 -18.58 0.13
CA GLN A 42 -7.54 -17.49 -0.70
C GLN A 42 -8.09 -18.03 -2.02
N GLU A 43 -7.32 -18.83 -2.77
CA GLU A 43 -7.77 -19.49 -4.02
C GLU A 43 -9.06 -20.31 -3.80
N ARG A 44 -9.18 -20.97 -2.64
CA ARG A 44 -10.36 -21.75 -2.25
C ARG A 44 -11.55 -20.88 -1.84
N LEU A 45 -11.32 -19.72 -1.23
CA LEU A 45 -12.36 -18.73 -0.94
C LEU A 45 -12.86 -18.04 -2.21
N ASP A 46 -11.98 -17.69 -3.16
CA ASP A 46 -12.38 -17.14 -4.46
C ASP A 46 -13.21 -18.15 -5.27
N ALA A 47 -12.84 -19.42 -5.24
CA ALA A 47 -13.64 -20.51 -5.81
C ALA A 47 -15.00 -20.70 -5.11
N LEU A 48 -15.11 -20.39 -3.82
CA LEU A 48 -16.38 -20.43 -3.08
C LEU A 48 -17.27 -19.24 -3.45
N THR A 49 -16.71 -18.03 -3.54
CA THR A 49 -17.40 -16.82 -4.01
C THR A 49 -17.97 -17.05 -5.41
N LYS A 50 -17.14 -17.51 -6.35
CA LYS A 50 -17.60 -17.82 -7.72
C LYS A 50 -18.73 -18.85 -7.75
N LEU A 51 -18.68 -19.89 -6.92
CA LEU A 51 -19.77 -20.88 -6.83
C LEU A 51 -21.08 -20.29 -6.30
N LEU A 52 -21.03 -19.23 -5.49
CA LEU A 52 -22.22 -18.50 -5.05
C LEU A 52 -22.74 -17.60 -6.19
N ASP A 53 -21.86 -16.85 -6.86
CA ASP A 53 -22.21 -15.99 -7.99
C ASP A 53 -22.85 -16.80 -9.13
N ASP A 54 -22.21 -17.90 -9.56
CA ASP A 54 -22.74 -18.84 -10.56
C ASP A 54 -24.13 -19.40 -10.16
N THR A 55 -24.41 -19.54 -8.86
CA THR A 55 -25.71 -19.99 -8.34
C THR A 55 -26.80 -18.92 -8.43
N PHE A 56 -26.45 -17.63 -8.45
CA PHE A 56 -27.41 -16.53 -8.61
C PHE A 56 -27.83 -16.30 -10.08
N VAL A 57 -27.11 -16.83 -11.08
CA VAL A 57 -27.42 -16.65 -12.51
C VAL A 57 -28.55 -17.58 -13.02
N ILE A 58 -29.59 -17.79 -12.21
CA ILE A 58 -30.80 -18.56 -12.59
C ILE A 58 -32.01 -17.63 -12.72
N THR A 59 -31.94 -16.70 -13.69
CA THR A 59 -33.12 -16.03 -14.26
C THR A 59 -32.97 -15.93 -15.78
N PRO A 60 -33.56 -16.84 -16.58
CA PRO A 60 -33.35 -16.85 -18.03
C PRO A 60 -34.08 -15.68 -18.72
N ALA A 61 -33.31 -14.73 -19.23
CA ALA A 61 -33.68 -13.83 -20.32
C ALA A 61 -32.53 -13.84 -21.34
N GLU A 62 -32.87 -14.02 -22.60
CA GLU A 62 -32.00 -14.49 -23.70
C GLU A 62 -30.65 -13.76 -23.89
N HIS A 63 -29.64 -14.56 -24.28
CA HIS A 63 -28.53 -14.30 -25.23
C HIS A 63 -28.34 -12.87 -25.77
N VAL A 64 -27.11 -12.39 -26.02
CA VAL A 64 -26.15 -12.96 -27.00
C VAL A 64 -24.68 -12.70 -26.64
N ALA A 65 -23.87 -13.73 -26.89
CA ALA A 65 -22.41 -13.83 -27.06
C ALA A 65 -21.52 -12.57 -26.90
N SER A 66 -20.45 -12.73 -26.11
CA SER A 66 -19.17 -13.16 -26.71
C SER A 66 -18.44 -14.15 -25.79
N ASP A 67 -17.92 -15.20 -26.41
CA ASP A 67 -17.03 -16.23 -25.85
C ASP A 67 -15.64 -16.07 -26.50
N ILE A 68 -14.70 -16.96 -26.17
CA ILE A 68 -13.38 -17.18 -26.78
C ILE A 68 -12.27 -16.28 -26.22
N VAL A 69 -11.56 -16.90 -25.28
CA VAL A 69 -10.17 -16.62 -24.88
C VAL A 69 -9.23 -16.71 -26.09
N GLU A 70 -8.24 -15.82 -26.19
CA GLU A 70 -6.93 -16.18 -26.77
C GLU A 70 -5.79 -15.76 -25.84
N GLU A 71 -4.82 -16.66 -25.72
CA GLU A 71 -3.64 -16.61 -24.86
C GLU A 71 -2.41 -16.47 -25.76
N THR A 72 -1.75 -15.31 -25.80
CA THR A 72 -0.50 -15.03 -26.54
C THR A 72 -0.02 -13.59 -26.21
N THR A 73 1.24 -13.19 -26.30
CA THR A 73 2.51 -13.88 -26.65
C THR A 73 3.63 -13.52 -25.66
N GLU A 74 4.52 -14.47 -25.43
CA GLU A 74 5.90 -14.28 -24.94
C GLU A 74 6.74 -13.42 -25.90
N SER A 75 7.60 -12.53 -25.39
CA SER A 75 8.75 -11.97 -26.13
C SER A 75 9.81 -11.37 -25.20
N GLU A 76 11.04 -11.87 -25.36
CA GLU A 76 12.27 -11.46 -24.66
C GLU A 76 13.03 -10.39 -25.50
N VAL A 77 14.30 -10.12 -25.13
CA VAL A 77 15.36 -9.47 -25.91
C VAL A 77 15.42 -7.94 -25.94
N ILE A 78 16.15 -7.39 -24.96
CA ILE A 78 17.36 -6.55 -25.11
C ILE A 78 17.48 -5.66 -26.36
N SER A 79 17.68 -4.35 -26.16
CA SER A 79 18.58 -3.50 -26.99
C SER A 79 19.01 -2.20 -26.29
N GLU A 80 20.22 -2.21 -25.72
CA GLU A 80 21.10 -1.03 -25.67
C GLU A 80 21.83 -0.93 -27.03
N PRO A 81 22.36 0.24 -27.51
CA PRO A 81 23.53 0.86 -26.84
C PRO A 81 23.82 2.39 -27.03
N VAL A 82 24.36 3.02 -25.97
CA VAL A 82 25.60 3.84 -25.93
C VAL A 82 25.73 5.21 -26.67
N ALA A 83 26.41 6.15 -25.96
CA ALA A 83 26.99 7.45 -26.37
C ALA A 83 26.04 8.67 -26.50
N ASP A 84 26.43 9.90 -26.16
CA ASP A 84 27.79 10.45 -25.95
C ASP A 84 27.94 11.37 -24.69
N VAL A 85 29.14 11.93 -24.47
CA VAL A 85 29.68 12.56 -23.23
C VAL A 85 30.62 13.74 -23.64
N PRO A 86 31.29 14.56 -22.79
CA PRO A 86 31.11 14.99 -21.37
C PRO A 86 30.24 16.27 -21.19
N VAL A 87 30.40 17.27 -20.29
CA VAL A 87 31.55 17.83 -19.52
C VAL A 87 31.14 18.44 -18.15
N GLU A 88 32.15 18.57 -17.27
CA GLU A 88 32.19 19.05 -15.89
C GLU A 88 32.34 20.60 -15.73
N ALA A 89 31.58 21.24 -14.84
CA ALA A 89 31.83 22.50 -14.08
C ALA A 89 30.54 22.87 -13.28
N THR A 90 30.43 23.12 -11.97
CA THR A 90 31.20 23.86 -10.92
C THR A 90 30.90 25.39 -10.85
N HIS A 91 30.70 25.89 -9.61
CA HIS A 91 30.61 27.31 -9.12
C HIS A 91 29.25 28.06 -8.94
N VAL A 92 28.80 28.05 -7.67
CA VAL A 92 28.11 29.04 -6.79
C VAL A 92 27.79 30.51 -7.22
N SER A 93 26.73 31.05 -6.58
CA SER A 93 26.52 32.46 -6.12
C SER A 93 26.14 33.56 -7.14
N ASP A 94 25.33 34.59 -6.83
CA ASP A 94 24.39 34.86 -5.71
C ASP A 94 23.41 36.02 -6.03
N ILE A 95 22.37 36.23 -5.18
CA ILE A 95 21.53 37.44 -4.95
C ILE A 95 20.91 38.21 -6.14
N ALA A 96 19.57 38.28 -6.15
CA ALA A 96 18.81 39.52 -6.41
C ALA A 96 17.38 39.45 -5.82
N VAL A 97 17.02 40.34 -4.89
CA VAL A 97 15.71 40.36 -4.19
C VAL A 97 15.24 41.81 -3.98
N PRO A 98 13.94 42.09 -4.18
CA PRO A 98 13.16 42.81 -3.17
C PRO A 98 11.85 42.05 -2.85
N ALA A 99 11.60 41.53 -1.65
CA ALA A 99 11.54 42.19 -0.34
C ALA A 99 10.33 43.13 -0.15
N SER A 100 9.14 42.57 0.08
CA SER A 100 8.25 42.92 1.21
C SER A 100 6.89 42.21 1.15
N GLN A 101 6.73 41.12 1.91
CA GLN A 101 5.45 40.74 2.52
C GLN A 101 5.64 39.78 3.70
N ILE A 102 5.61 40.36 4.91
CA ILE A 102 5.30 39.75 6.21
C ILE A 102 6.20 38.58 6.69
N LEU A 103 7.38 38.94 7.21
CA LEU A 103 8.19 38.11 8.11
C LEU A 103 7.61 38.11 9.54
N ALA A 104 6.47 37.46 9.78
CA ALA A 104 5.79 37.53 11.09
C ALA A 104 5.18 36.22 11.63
N GLU A 105 4.87 35.22 10.82
CA GLU A 105 4.24 33.96 11.27
C GLU A 105 4.96 32.72 10.72
N CYS A 106 4.71 31.58 11.38
CA CYS A 106 5.29 30.26 11.04
C CYS A 106 6.81 30.11 11.19
N ILE A 107 7.42 30.71 12.22
CA ILE A 107 8.50 29.99 12.95
C ILE A 107 7.84 28.91 13.82
N LYS A 108 7.23 27.90 13.17
CA LYS A 108 6.91 26.62 13.82
C LYS A 108 8.25 25.93 14.15
N PRO A 109 8.35 25.13 15.23
CA PRO A 109 9.51 24.26 15.42
C PRO A 109 9.69 23.39 14.16
N ALA A 110 10.91 23.32 13.62
CA ALA A 110 11.20 22.59 12.38
C ALA A 110 11.27 21.06 12.58
N THR A 111 10.31 20.52 13.34
CA THR A 111 9.93 19.12 13.25
C THR A 111 9.18 18.98 11.93
N ASP A 112 9.85 18.50 10.90
CA ASP A 112 9.20 18.08 9.66
C ASP A 112 8.46 16.75 9.91
N LEU A 113 7.23 16.62 9.40
CA LEU A 113 6.42 15.40 9.54
C LEU A 113 7.14 14.17 8.97
N GLN A 114 7.94 14.32 7.90
CA GLN A 114 8.74 13.22 7.35
C GLN A 114 9.76 12.68 8.37
N HIS A 115 10.30 13.56 9.24
CA HIS A 115 11.25 13.21 10.30
C HIS A 115 10.57 12.64 11.56
N ALA A 116 9.25 12.79 11.70
CA ALA A 116 8.47 12.18 12.77
C ALA A 116 8.03 10.72 12.45
N ILE A 117 8.06 10.34 11.17
CA ILE A 117 7.78 8.97 10.69
C ILE A 117 9.03 8.11 10.87
N SER A 118 8.95 6.99 11.59
CA SER A 118 10.08 6.06 11.65
C SER A 118 10.25 5.32 10.31
N LEU A 119 11.46 4.83 10.02
CA LEU A 119 11.71 4.06 8.79
C LEU A 119 10.78 2.83 8.65
N ASN A 120 10.43 2.18 9.77
CA ASN A 120 9.49 1.06 9.80
C ASN A 120 8.06 1.50 9.46
N ASP A 121 7.64 2.66 9.96
CA ASP A 121 6.31 3.20 9.70
C ASP A 121 6.22 3.73 8.27
N SER A 122 7.28 4.34 7.74
CA SER A 122 7.38 4.73 6.33
C SER A 122 7.14 3.54 5.39
N PHE A 123 7.78 2.39 5.65
CA PHE A 123 7.53 1.17 4.90
C PHE A 123 6.11 0.58 5.12
N ARG A 124 5.55 0.65 6.34
CA ARG A 124 4.17 0.18 6.62
C ARG A 124 3.14 1.04 5.89
N PHE A 125 3.15 2.36 6.11
CA PHE A 125 2.25 3.31 5.46
C PHE A 125 2.35 3.24 3.93
N THR A 126 3.57 3.19 3.37
CA THR A 126 3.75 3.06 1.91
C THR A 126 3.06 1.81 1.37
N ARG A 127 3.17 0.67 2.04
CA ARG A 127 2.50 -0.58 1.65
C ARG A 127 0.98 -0.51 1.81
N GLU A 128 0.50 -0.13 2.99
CA GLU A 128 -0.89 -0.36 3.42
C GLU A 128 -1.85 0.82 3.16
N LEU A 129 -1.32 2.03 2.94
CA LEU A 129 -2.11 3.23 2.66
C LEU A 129 -1.88 3.75 1.24
N PHE A 130 -0.71 3.44 0.65
CA PHE A 130 -0.33 3.94 -0.67
C PHE A 130 -0.11 2.83 -1.72
N ALA A 131 -0.46 1.58 -1.40
CA ALA A 131 -0.36 0.41 -2.28
C ALA A 131 1.06 0.17 -2.86
N GLY A 132 2.09 0.60 -2.14
CA GLY A 132 3.50 0.55 -2.55
C GLY A 132 4.05 1.86 -3.14
N ASP A 133 3.21 2.86 -3.44
CA ASP A 133 3.65 4.13 -4.03
C ASP A 133 4.29 5.06 -2.99
N ALA A 134 5.62 4.97 -2.88
CA ALA A 134 6.43 5.85 -2.05
C ALA A 134 6.39 7.33 -2.50
N THR A 135 6.07 7.62 -3.76
CA THR A 135 6.01 9.01 -4.26
C THR A 135 4.74 9.68 -3.75
N ARG A 136 3.59 9.03 -3.92
CA ARG A 136 2.29 9.47 -3.38
C ARG A 136 2.31 9.53 -1.85
N MET A 137 2.99 8.60 -1.18
CA MET A 137 3.22 8.64 0.27
C MET A 137 3.97 9.91 0.69
N ASN A 138 5.13 10.19 0.10
CA ASN A 138 5.92 11.38 0.45
C ASN A 138 5.19 12.69 0.12
N GLU A 139 4.41 12.74 -0.96
CA GLU A 139 3.60 13.92 -1.30
C GLU A 139 2.49 14.17 -0.27
N VAL A 140 1.76 13.14 0.19
CA VAL A 140 0.76 13.32 1.26
C VAL A 140 1.42 13.72 2.57
N VAL A 141 2.57 13.14 2.93
CA VAL A 141 3.34 13.57 4.12
C VAL A 141 3.76 15.04 4.01
N ARG A 142 4.23 15.48 2.84
CA ARG A 142 4.61 16.88 2.58
C ARG A 142 3.42 17.84 2.70
N LEU A 143 2.27 17.47 2.14
CA LEU A 143 1.04 18.27 2.21
C LEU A 143 0.48 18.34 3.63
N CYS A 144 0.39 17.21 4.34
CA CYS A 144 -0.04 17.17 5.73
C CYS A 144 0.90 17.93 6.67
N GLY A 145 2.22 17.81 6.49
CA GLY A 145 3.22 18.55 7.28
C GLY A 145 3.19 20.06 7.04
N GLY A 146 2.83 20.48 5.83
CA GLY A 146 2.66 21.89 5.44
C GLY A 146 1.33 22.53 5.87
N ALA A 147 0.35 21.75 6.33
CA ALA A 147 -0.98 22.24 6.68
C ALA A 147 -0.97 23.21 7.89
N SER A 148 -2.00 24.06 7.94
CA SER A 148 -2.23 25.04 9.00
C SER A 148 -2.82 24.40 10.26
N SER A 149 -3.56 23.28 10.11
CA SER A 149 -4.28 22.61 11.19
C SER A 149 -4.38 21.09 11.00
N LEU A 150 -4.71 20.38 12.09
CA LEU A 150 -5.00 18.95 12.07
C LEU A 150 -6.17 18.60 11.13
N ASP A 151 -7.21 19.43 11.09
CA ASP A 151 -8.42 19.20 10.28
C ASP A 151 -8.10 19.27 8.77
N GLU A 152 -7.30 20.25 8.37
CA GLU A 152 -6.78 20.39 7.01
C GLU A 152 -5.90 19.20 6.61
N ALA A 153 -4.97 18.77 7.47
CA ALA A 153 -4.15 17.59 7.23
C ALA A 153 -4.99 16.29 7.17
N MET A 154 -6.02 16.16 8.00
CA MET A 154 -6.95 15.03 8.00
C MET A 154 -7.76 14.99 6.70
N SER A 155 -8.22 16.15 6.23
CA SER A 155 -8.93 16.30 4.96
C SER A 155 -8.06 15.87 3.76
N VAL A 156 -6.79 16.29 3.72
CA VAL A 156 -5.83 15.85 2.69
C VAL A 156 -5.61 14.33 2.75
N PHE A 157 -5.37 13.78 3.94
CA PHE A 157 -5.15 12.35 4.14
C PHE A 157 -6.36 11.51 3.69
N MET A 158 -7.54 11.79 4.23
CA MET A 158 -8.76 11.05 3.93
C MET A 158 -9.13 11.15 2.44
N SER A 159 -9.01 12.34 1.84
CA SER A 159 -9.30 12.54 0.41
C SER A 159 -8.37 11.74 -0.52
N THR A 160 -7.11 11.54 -0.10
CA THR A 160 -6.06 10.92 -0.95
C THR A 160 -5.90 9.42 -0.71
N VAL A 161 -6.12 8.94 0.53
CA VAL A 161 -5.90 7.55 0.94
C VAL A 161 -7.19 6.75 0.96
N GLN A 162 -8.31 7.36 1.38
CA GLN A 162 -9.61 6.69 1.58
C GLN A 162 -9.49 5.36 2.35
N PRO A 163 -8.89 5.35 3.55
CA PRO A 163 -8.65 4.12 4.29
C PRO A 163 -9.95 3.54 4.89
N ASP A 164 -10.05 2.22 4.93
CA ASP A 164 -11.09 1.52 5.68
C ASP A 164 -10.97 1.82 7.20
N GLU A 165 -12.10 1.90 7.90
CA GLU A 165 -12.13 2.23 9.34
C GLU A 165 -11.41 1.18 10.23
N GLU A 166 -11.22 -0.05 9.73
CA GLU A 166 -10.53 -1.14 10.41
C GLU A 166 -9.01 -1.19 10.11
N ASN A 167 -8.47 -0.27 9.31
CA ASN A 167 -7.05 -0.27 8.91
C ASN A 167 -6.13 0.28 10.04
N GLU A 168 -5.41 -0.62 10.72
CA GLU A 168 -4.49 -0.26 11.82
C GLU A 168 -3.44 0.80 11.41
N ALA A 169 -2.87 0.69 10.21
CA ALA A 169 -1.89 1.66 9.72
C ALA A 169 -2.49 3.04 9.46
N ALA A 170 -3.78 3.13 9.14
CA ALA A 170 -4.49 4.41 9.04
C ALA A 170 -4.71 5.02 10.43
N ALA A 171 -5.10 4.21 11.41
CA ALA A 171 -5.23 4.66 12.80
C ALA A 171 -3.89 5.18 13.37
N ASP A 172 -2.78 4.48 13.11
CA ASP A 172 -1.42 4.91 13.46
C ASP A 172 -1.05 6.25 12.80
N PHE A 173 -1.33 6.42 11.51
CA PHE A 173 -1.04 7.67 10.79
C PHE A 173 -1.90 8.83 11.32
N ILE A 174 -3.15 8.56 11.68
CA ILE A 174 -4.06 9.50 12.32
C ILE A 174 -3.56 9.90 13.72
N GLU A 175 -3.01 8.97 14.51
CA GLU A 175 -2.37 9.30 15.80
C GLU A 175 -1.10 10.13 15.60
N LEU A 176 -0.27 9.80 14.61
CA LEU A 176 0.91 10.60 14.25
C LEU A 176 0.55 12.04 13.88
N LEU A 177 -0.49 12.25 13.05
CA LEU A 177 -1.01 13.58 12.74
C LEU A 177 -1.52 14.31 13.99
N LYS A 178 -2.33 13.64 14.82
CA LYS A 178 -2.80 14.22 16.11
C LYS A 178 -1.64 14.67 17.00
N LYS A 179 -0.57 13.88 17.06
CA LYS A 179 0.65 14.15 17.83
C LYS A 179 1.53 15.26 17.22
N TYR A 180 1.47 15.46 15.91
CA TYR A 180 2.20 16.53 15.20
C TYR A 180 1.52 17.91 15.36
N PHE A 181 0.20 17.94 15.52
CA PHE A 181 -0.62 19.15 15.66
C PHE A 181 -1.05 19.46 17.11
N SER A 182 -0.45 18.82 18.12
CA SER A 182 -0.76 18.99 19.56
C SER A 182 0.30 19.76 20.33
#